data_AF-A0A0T6AXN6-F1
#
_entry.id   AF-A0A0T6AXN6-F1
#
_cell.length_a   1.000
_cell.length_b   1.000
_cell.length_c   1.000
_cell.angle_alpha   90.00
_cell.angle_beta   90.00
_cell.angle_gamma   90.00
#
_symmetry.space_group_name_H-M   'P 1'
#
loop_
_entity.id
_entity.type
_entity.pdbx_description
1 polymer ?
#
loop_
_entity_poly.entity_id
_entity_poly.type
_entity_poly.pdbx_seq_one_letter_code
_entity_poly.pdbx_strand_id
1 'polypeptide(L)'
;MVKVDGKSFTFLNSKCESAHLMKRNPRKVTWTVFYRRKHKKGQEEEAAKKRTRRTQKFQRAIVGASLNDILAKRNQRPEVRKAQREQAIRAAKEAKKATKIQKKATQPAKVKAVPKVKASKNVQKAAPRVGGKR
;
A
#
# COMPACT_ATOMS: atom_id res chain seq x y z
N MET A 1 0.28 46.15 23.19
CA MET A 1 1.43 45.83 24.06
C MET A 1 2.25 44.71 23.42
N VAL A 2 3.55 44.93 23.19
CA VAL A 2 4.48 43.89 22.71
C VAL A 2 5.38 43.51 23.86
N LYS A 3 5.52 42.21 24.14
CA LYS A 3 6.39 41.70 25.19
C LYS A 3 7.81 41.47 24.69
N VAL A 4 8.76 41.34 25.62
CA VAL A 4 10.18 41.02 25.36
C VAL A 4 10.34 39.71 24.58
N ASP A 5 9.41 38.76 24.75
CA ASP A 5 9.37 37.50 24.00
C ASP A 5 8.73 37.61 22.61
N GLY A 6 8.48 38.83 22.11
CA GLY A 6 7.94 39.11 20.78
C GLY A 6 6.43 38.94 20.64
N LYS A 7 5.72 38.50 21.69
CA LYS A 7 4.26 38.32 21.62
C LYS A 7 3.54 39.68 21.67
N SER A 8 2.68 39.92 20.69
CA SER A 8 1.83 41.10 20.62
C SER A 8 0.44 40.82 21.22
N PHE A 9 -0.04 41.76 22.02
CA PHE A 9 -1.38 41.78 22.59
C PHE A 9 -2.09 43.04 22.15
N THR A 10 -3.30 42.87 21.60
CA THR A 10 -4.22 43.95 21.25
C THR A 10 -5.28 44.10 22.34
N PHE A 11 -5.47 45.34 22.80
CA PHE A 11 -6.47 45.67 23.82
C PHE A 11 -7.44 46.71 23.25
N LEU A 12 -8.73 46.53 23.52
CA LEU A 12 -9.76 47.48 23.07
C LEU A 12 -9.73 48.79 23.87
N ASN A 13 -9.43 48.72 25.17
CA ASN A 13 -9.43 49.85 26.09
C ASN A 13 -8.51 49.58 27.30
N SER A 14 -8.32 50.62 28.14
CA SER A 14 -7.49 50.57 29.35
C SER A 14 -7.95 49.54 30.39
N LYS A 15 -9.27 49.27 30.48
CA LYS A 15 -9.83 48.23 31.36
C LYS A 15 -9.31 46.83 31.00
N CYS A 16 -9.25 46.51 29.70
CA CYS A 16 -8.71 45.25 29.21
C CYS A 16 -7.21 45.13 29.50
N GLU A 17 -6.46 46.20 29.28
CA GLU A 17 -5.01 46.24 29.51
C GLU A 17 -4.65 46.12 30.99
N SER A 18 -5.29 46.89 31.86
CA SER A 18 -5.07 46.83 33.31
C SER A 18 -5.37 45.43 33.88
N ALA A 19 -6.47 44.80 33.46
CA ALA A 19 -6.80 43.43 33.88
C ALA A 19 -5.74 42.41 33.42
N HIS A 20 -5.13 42.61 32.25
CA HIS A 20 -4.05 41.77 31.74
C HIS A 20 -2.76 41.96 32.54
N LEU A 21 -2.40 43.21 32.87
CA LEU A 21 -1.23 43.52 33.71
C LEU A 21 -1.38 42.98 35.14
N MET A 22 -2.59 43.02 35.69
CA MET A 22 -2.95 42.35 36.95
C MET A 22 -3.00 40.82 36.85
N LYS A 23 -2.65 40.23 35.69
CA LYS A 23 -2.62 38.78 35.43
C LYS A 23 -3.96 38.09 35.70
N ARG A 24 -5.09 38.79 35.52
CA ARG A 24 -6.42 38.19 35.69
C ARG A 24 -6.70 37.21 34.55
N ASN A 25 -7.22 36.03 34.88
CA ASN A 25 -7.55 35.03 33.86
C ASN A 25 -8.86 35.40 33.15
N PRO A 26 -8.88 35.63 31.82
CA PRO A 26 -10.09 36.00 31.10
C PRO A 26 -11.20 34.95 31.24
N ARG A 27 -10.89 33.67 31.45
CA ARG A 27 -11.88 32.60 31.69
C ARG A 27 -12.60 32.70 33.04
N LYS A 28 -12.16 33.58 33.94
CA LYS A 28 -12.81 33.91 35.23
C LYS A 28 -13.49 35.29 35.20
N VAL A 29 -13.25 36.10 34.17
CA VAL A 29 -13.84 37.44 34.03
C VAL A 29 -15.13 37.35 33.22
N THR A 30 -16.27 37.55 33.90
CA THR A 30 -17.62 37.20 33.44
C THR A 30 -18.06 37.81 32.11
N TRP A 31 -17.63 39.03 31.82
CA TRP A 31 -18.03 39.77 30.61
C TRP A 31 -17.19 39.44 29.37
N THR A 32 -16.11 38.64 29.50
CA THR A 32 -15.25 38.32 28.34
C THR A 32 -15.85 37.22 27.47
N VAL A 33 -15.49 37.22 26.19
CA VAL A 33 -15.85 36.15 25.24
C VAL A 33 -15.32 34.79 25.71
N PHE A 34 -14.12 34.75 26.31
CA PHE A 34 -13.53 33.51 26.84
C PHE A 34 -14.35 32.90 27.96
N TYR A 35 -14.82 33.72 28.90
CA TYR A 35 -15.72 33.25 29.96
C TYR A 35 -17.04 32.76 29.38
N ARG A 36 -17.63 33.52 28.44
CA ARG A 36 -18.90 33.15 27.80
C ARG A 36 -18.78 31.82 27.05
N ARG A 37 -17.72 31.60 26.26
CA ARG A 37 -17.42 30.31 25.60
C ARG A 37 -17.26 29.16 26.60
N LYS A 38 -16.49 29.37 27.69
CA LYS A 38 -16.28 28.34 28.73
C LYS A 38 -17.60 27.92 29.40
N HIS A 39 -18.48 28.88 29.66
CA HIS A 39 -19.75 28.65 30.36
C HIS A 39 -20.94 28.49 29.41
N LYS A 40 -20.67 28.28 28.11
CA LYS A 40 -21.70 28.09 27.07
C LYS A 40 -22.77 29.20 27.08
N LYS A 41 -22.35 30.44 27.34
CA LYS A 41 -23.21 31.63 27.31
C LYS A 41 -23.15 32.27 25.92
N GLY A 42 -24.32 32.57 25.35
CA GLY A 42 -24.45 33.16 24.01
C GLY A 42 -24.69 32.10 22.93
N GLN A 43 -24.93 32.56 21.70
CA GLN A 43 -25.14 31.68 20.56
C GLN A 43 -23.79 31.31 19.91
N GLU A 44 -23.57 30.02 19.68
CA GLU A 44 -22.50 29.53 18.82
C GLU A 44 -22.96 29.69 17.37
N GLU A 45 -22.62 30.80 16.71
CA GLU A 45 -23.09 31.03 15.33
C GLU A 45 -22.59 29.96 14.35
N GLU A 46 -21.40 29.40 14.55
CA GLU A 46 -20.90 28.22 13.82
C GLU A 46 -19.88 27.51 14.76
N ALA A 47 -19.80 26.19 14.88
CA ALA A 47 -19.40 25.32 13.79
C ALA A 47 -19.59 23.85 14.16
N ALA A 48 -20.79 23.32 13.92
CA ALA A 48 -20.94 21.92 13.61
C ALA A 48 -21.18 21.75 12.11
N LYS A 49 -20.19 22.08 11.27
CA LYS A 49 -20.11 21.36 9.98
C LYS A 49 -19.50 20.00 10.27
N LYS A 50 -20.34 19.14 10.86
CA LYS A 50 -20.08 17.70 10.94
C LYS A 50 -19.78 17.25 9.51
N ARG A 51 -18.57 16.71 9.33
CA ARG A 51 -18.07 16.25 8.04
C ARG A 51 -18.88 15.03 7.60
N THR A 52 -19.92 15.25 6.80
CA THR A 52 -20.87 14.22 6.35
C THR A 52 -20.48 13.54 5.04
N ARG A 53 -19.55 14.09 4.25
CA ARG A 53 -19.20 13.52 2.95
C ARG A 53 -18.04 12.53 3.04
N ARG A 54 -18.31 11.27 2.69
CA ARG A 54 -17.31 10.26 2.28
C ARG A 54 -17.48 10.04 0.78
N THR A 55 -16.43 10.28 0.00
CA THR A 55 -16.47 10.05 -1.45
C THR A 55 -15.95 8.65 -1.75
N GLN A 56 -16.77 7.82 -2.40
CA GLN A 56 -16.33 6.54 -2.97
C GLN A 56 -16.26 6.68 -4.49
N LYS A 57 -15.13 6.29 -5.08
CA LYS A 57 -14.93 6.30 -6.54
C LYS A 57 -14.93 4.85 -7.04
N PHE A 58 -15.66 4.58 -8.12
CA PHE A 58 -15.78 3.26 -8.72
C PHE A 58 -15.30 3.21 -10.16
N GLN A 59 -15.08 1.98 -10.62
CA GLN A 59 -14.33 1.64 -11.84
C GLN A 59 -14.84 2.36 -13.10
N ARG A 60 -13.87 2.89 -13.85
CA ARG A 60 -14.05 3.47 -15.19
C ARG A 60 -13.75 2.41 -16.24
N ALA A 61 -14.40 2.49 -17.40
CA ALA A 61 -14.04 1.68 -18.57
C ALA A 61 -12.58 1.97 -18.99
N ILE A 62 -11.93 0.97 -19.57
CA ILE A 62 -10.55 1.06 -20.06
C ILE A 62 -10.59 0.87 -21.57
N VAL A 63 -9.75 1.59 -22.32
CA VAL A 63 -9.64 1.39 -23.77
C VAL A 63 -9.23 -0.07 -24.03
N GLY A 64 -10.02 -0.78 -24.84
CA GLY A 64 -9.80 -2.20 -25.16
C GLY A 64 -10.60 -3.22 -24.33
N ALA A 65 -11.36 -2.80 -23.32
CA ALA A 65 -12.36 -3.64 -22.66
C ALA A 65 -13.52 -2.78 -22.14
N SER A 66 -14.74 -3.07 -22.58
CA SER A 66 -15.90 -2.33 -22.09
C SER A 66 -16.10 -2.58 -20.59
N LEU A 67 -16.75 -1.64 -19.89
CA LEU A 67 -17.09 -1.82 -18.48
C LEU A 67 -17.88 -3.12 -18.23
N ASN A 68 -18.69 -3.53 -19.20
CA ASN A 68 -19.50 -4.74 -19.14
C ASN A 68 -18.64 -6.00 -19.19
N ASP A 69 -17.60 -6.03 -20.03
CA ASP A 69 -16.68 -7.17 -20.09
C ASP A 69 -15.89 -7.33 -18.78
N ILE A 70 -15.52 -6.20 -18.16
CA ILE A 70 -14.83 -6.17 -16.87
C ILE A 70 -15.74 -6.73 -15.76
N LEU A 71 -17.00 -6.28 -15.70
CA LEU A 71 -17.97 -6.75 -14.72
C LEU A 71 -18.33 -8.23 -14.91
N ALA A 72 -18.53 -8.66 -16.16
CA ALA A 72 -18.85 -10.04 -16.49
C ALA A 72 -17.74 -10.99 -16.04
N LYS A 73 -16.46 -10.66 -16.29
CA LYS A 73 -15.32 -11.46 -15.82
C LYS A 73 -15.18 -11.41 -14.30
N ARG A 74 -15.34 -10.24 -13.68
CA ARG A 74 -15.20 -10.07 -12.22
C ARG A 74 -16.24 -10.87 -11.44
N ASN A 75 -17.48 -10.88 -11.93
CA ASN A 75 -18.61 -11.49 -11.24
C ASN A 75 -18.75 -13.00 -11.56
N GLN A 76 -17.81 -13.62 -12.29
CA GLN A 76 -17.82 -15.07 -12.49
C GLN A 76 -17.73 -15.82 -11.17
N ARG A 77 -18.54 -16.87 -11.02
CA ARG A 77 -18.54 -17.73 -9.84
C ARG A 77 -17.15 -18.34 -9.61
N PRO A 78 -16.71 -18.49 -8.34
CA PRO A 78 -15.41 -19.07 -8.02
C PRO A 78 -15.19 -20.46 -8.64
N GLU A 79 -16.25 -21.25 -8.77
CA GLU A 79 -16.23 -22.58 -9.39
C GLU A 79 -15.78 -22.53 -10.85
N VAL A 80 -16.35 -21.61 -11.65
CA VAL A 80 -15.98 -21.41 -13.06
C VAL A 80 -14.53 -20.95 -13.19
N ARG A 81 -14.10 -20.04 -12.30
CA ARG A 81 -12.70 -19.57 -12.24
C ARG A 81 -11.74 -20.71 -11.89
N LYS A 82 -12.13 -21.60 -10.98
CA LYS A 82 -11.32 -22.77 -10.58
C LYS A 82 -11.22 -23.78 -11.71
N ALA A 83 -12.32 -24.08 -12.40
CA ALA A 83 -12.33 -24.99 -13.54
C ALA A 83 -11.43 -24.50 -14.70
N GLN A 84 -11.54 -23.23 -15.08
CA GLN A 84 -10.67 -22.63 -16.11
C GLN A 84 -9.20 -22.66 -15.71
N ARG A 85 -8.90 -22.39 -14.43
CA ARG A 85 -7.53 -22.49 -13.89
C ARG A 85 -6.99 -23.92 -13.99
N GLU A 86 -7.77 -24.92 -13.60
CA GLU A 86 -7.35 -26.32 -13.62
C GLU A 86 -7.13 -26.81 -15.06
N GLN A 87 -8.01 -26.43 -15.99
CA GLN A 87 -7.86 -26.72 -17.41
C GLN A 87 -6.58 -26.09 -17.99
N ALA A 88 -6.30 -24.82 -17.68
CA ALA A 88 -5.08 -24.16 -18.11
C ALA A 88 -3.81 -24.81 -17.54
N ILE A 89 -3.83 -25.23 -16.28
CA ILE A 89 -2.72 -25.97 -15.65
C ILE A 89 -2.48 -27.31 -16.35
N ARG A 90 -3.55 -28.03 -16.69
CA ARG A 90 -3.46 -29.30 -17.41
C ARG A 90 -2.85 -29.10 -18.80
N ALA A 91 -3.37 -28.16 -19.58
CA ALA A 91 -2.85 -27.84 -20.90
C ALA A 91 -1.37 -27.44 -20.86
N ALA A 92 -0.96 -26.63 -19.87
CA ALA A 92 0.44 -26.25 -19.69
C ALA A 92 1.35 -27.44 -19.34
N LYS A 93 0.87 -28.38 -18.51
CA LYS A 93 1.62 -29.60 -18.18
C LYS A 93 1.79 -30.51 -19.41
N GLU A 94 0.75 -30.65 -20.22
CA GLU A 94 0.79 -31.44 -21.45
C GLU A 94 1.74 -30.82 -22.49
N ALA A 95 1.68 -29.50 -22.70
CA ALA A 95 2.62 -28.78 -23.56
C ALA A 95 4.09 -28.92 -23.09
N LYS A 96 4.34 -28.89 -21.76
CA LYS A 96 5.68 -29.16 -21.21
C LYS A 96 6.15 -30.59 -21.42
N LYS A 97 5.25 -31.58 -21.37
CA LYS A 97 5.59 -32.97 -21.67
C LYS A 97 5.90 -33.13 -23.16
N ALA A 98 5.08 -32.57 -24.04
CA ALA A 98 5.28 -32.60 -25.49
C ALA A 98 6.62 -31.96 -25.89
N THR A 99 6.93 -30.77 -25.37
CA THR A 99 8.22 -30.09 -25.63
C THR A 99 9.40 -30.88 -25.06
N LYS A 100 9.24 -31.57 -23.92
CA LYS A 100 10.29 -32.45 -23.37
C LYS A 100 10.50 -33.70 -24.22
N ILE A 101 9.44 -34.29 -24.78
CA ILE A 101 9.52 -35.43 -25.69
C ILE A 101 10.16 -35.00 -27.01
N GLN A 102 9.75 -33.88 -27.58
CA GLN A 102 10.38 -33.31 -28.77
C GLN A 102 11.87 -33.03 -28.54
N LYS A 103 12.25 -32.41 -27.41
CA LYS A 103 13.66 -32.21 -27.04
C LYS A 103 14.45 -33.49 -26.83
N LYS A 104 13.80 -34.61 -26.46
CA LYS A 104 14.44 -35.93 -26.36
C LYS A 104 14.54 -36.62 -27.73
N ALA A 105 13.57 -36.41 -28.61
CA ALA A 105 13.55 -36.96 -29.96
C ALA A 105 14.52 -36.22 -30.91
N THR A 106 14.80 -34.94 -30.66
CA THR A 106 15.80 -34.16 -31.40
C THR A 106 17.20 -34.18 -30.79
N GLN A 107 17.44 -34.95 -29.72
CA GLN A 107 18.81 -35.28 -29.33
C GLN A 107 19.33 -36.31 -30.33
N PRO A 108 20.36 -35.99 -31.15
CA PRO A 108 20.95 -36.98 -32.04
C PRO A 108 21.46 -38.13 -31.17
N ALA A 109 21.12 -39.36 -31.56
CA ALA A 109 21.64 -40.56 -30.94
C ALA A 109 23.17 -40.45 -30.94
N LYS A 110 23.76 -40.25 -29.75
CA LYS A 110 25.20 -40.35 -29.59
C LYS A 110 25.55 -41.78 -29.97
N VAL A 111 26.06 -41.93 -31.19
CA VAL A 111 26.70 -43.15 -31.69
C VAL A 111 27.66 -43.61 -30.59
N LYS A 112 27.40 -44.80 -30.06
CA LYS A 112 28.26 -45.43 -29.06
C LYS A 112 29.63 -45.65 -29.69
N ALA A 113 30.55 -44.74 -29.45
CA ALA A 113 31.96 -44.94 -29.74
C ALA A 113 32.49 -46.04 -28.81
N VAL A 114 33.10 -47.04 -29.44
CA VAL A 114 33.77 -48.22 -28.88
C VAL A 114 34.67 -47.83 -27.69
N PRO A 115 34.70 -48.60 -26.58
CA PRO A 115 35.53 -48.28 -25.42
C PRO A 115 37.00 -48.54 -25.75
N LYS A 116 37.75 -47.47 -26.03
CA LYS A 116 39.22 -47.53 -26.12
C LYS A 116 39.80 -47.38 -24.72
N VAL A 117 40.38 -48.47 -24.25
CA VAL A 117 41.15 -48.58 -23.01
C VAL A 117 42.39 -47.65 -23.08
N LYS A 118 42.81 -47.19 -21.88
CA LYS A 118 44.10 -46.57 -21.49
C LYS A 118 44.02 -45.07 -21.19
N ALA A 119 44.02 -44.73 -19.91
CA ALA A 119 45.25 -44.35 -19.17
C ALA A 119 44.85 -43.61 -17.89
N SER A 120 45.24 -44.17 -16.75
CA SER A 120 45.20 -43.51 -15.45
C SER A 120 46.08 -42.26 -15.45
N LYS A 121 45.50 -41.11 -15.09
CA LYS A 121 46.29 -40.04 -14.48
C LYS A 121 45.57 -39.48 -13.27
N ASN A 122 46.01 -39.99 -12.13
CA ASN A 122 45.75 -39.54 -10.79
C ASN A 122 46.26 -38.10 -10.61
N VAL A 123 45.39 -37.11 -10.37
CA VAL A 123 45.75 -35.86 -9.68
C VAL A 123 44.57 -35.34 -8.84
N GLN A 124 44.71 -35.58 -7.54
CA GLN A 124 44.42 -34.75 -6.37
C GLN A 124 43.04 -34.09 -6.17
N LYS A 125 42.42 -34.52 -5.06
CA LYS A 125 41.31 -33.88 -4.33
C LYS A 125 41.59 -32.40 -4.05
N ALA A 126 40.66 -31.53 -4.42
CA ALA A 126 40.45 -30.24 -3.77
C ALA A 126 39.15 -30.29 -2.96
N ALA A 127 39.22 -29.84 -1.72
CA ALA A 127 38.20 -29.93 -0.67
C ALA A 127 36.89 -29.17 -0.98
N PRO A 128 35.74 -29.55 -0.35
CA PRO A 128 34.46 -28.90 -0.59
C PRO A 128 34.40 -27.50 0.04
N ARG A 129 34.17 -26.46 -0.77
CA ARG A 129 33.84 -25.11 -0.28
C ARG A 129 32.42 -25.11 0.30
N VAL A 130 32.38 -24.71 1.56
CA VAL A 130 31.23 -24.54 2.43
C VAL A 130 30.30 -23.43 1.93
N GLY A 131 28.99 -23.69 2.01
CA GLY A 131 27.96 -22.77 2.50
C GLY A 131 27.70 -21.47 1.73
N GLY A 132 26.48 -21.34 1.19
CA GLY A 132 25.96 -20.03 0.80
C GLY A 132 24.61 -20.06 0.10
N LYS A 133 23.53 -20.09 0.89
CA LYS A 133 22.33 -19.20 0.82
C LYS A 133 21.16 -19.83 1.57
N ARG A 134 20.91 -19.30 2.76
CA ARG A 134 19.56 -18.91 3.17
C ARG A 134 19.39 -17.45 2.77
#